data_AF-A0A529GQA9-F1
#
_entry.id   AF-A0A529GQA9-F1
#
_cell.length_a   1.000
_cell.length_b   1.000
_cell.length_c   1.000
_cell.angle_alpha   90.00
_cell.angle_beta   90.00
_cell.angle_gamma   90.00
#
_symmetry.space_group_name_H-M   'P 1'
#
loop_
_entity.id
_entity.type
_entity.pdbx_description
1 polymer ?
#
loop_
_entity_poly.entity_id
_entity_poly.type
_entity_poly.pdbx_seq_one_letter_code
_entity_poly.pdbx_strand_id
1 'polypeptide(L)'
;MRVVDTAEVIFLVDNATDSLSSSPGFVETEFARLRRRGMPWLSGKCLCCAAHGLSCLITVRTASASRTLLFDTGPEEWVFERNAVRLGVDLGEVGAVMLSHGHWDHAGAMPRALQMITMANGGRPVPTYMHPDMFALRATKSADGQFRPMELVPSVEVLSGSGADVI
;
A
#
# COMPACT_ATOMS: atom_id res chain seq x y z
N MET A 1 -25.44 1.40 5.59
CA MET A 1 -24.58 0.40 4.90
C MET A 1 -25.15 0.16 3.51
N ARG A 2 -24.35 0.21 2.44
CA ARG A 2 -24.78 0.01 1.05
C ARG A 2 -24.15 -1.29 0.52
N VAL A 3 -24.91 -2.08 -0.23
CA VAL A 3 -24.40 -3.31 -0.88
C VAL A 3 -23.41 -2.94 -1.98
N VAL A 4 -22.33 -3.70 -2.09
CA VAL A 4 -21.31 -3.58 -3.15
C VAL A 4 -21.50 -4.69 -4.17
N ASP A 5 -21.31 -4.38 -5.45
CA ASP A 5 -21.44 -5.35 -6.54
C ASP A 5 -20.15 -6.16 -6.72
N THR A 6 -18.99 -5.50 -6.60
CA THR A 6 -17.67 -6.13 -6.68
C THR A 6 -16.67 -5.49 -5.72
N ALA A 7 -15.71 -6.29 -5.26
CA ALA A 7 -14.51 -5.82 -4.58
C ALA A 7 -13.27 -6.39 -5.28
N GLU A 8 -12.31 -5.53 -5.59
CA GLU A 8 -11.00 -5.89 -6.13
C GLU A 8 -9.92 -5.51 -5.12
N VAL A 9 -8.95 -6.40 -4.93
CA VAL A 9 -7.79 -6.15 -4.07
C VAL A 9 -6.53 -6.36 -4.90
N ILE A 10 -5.71 -5.31 -5.01
CA ILE A 10 -4.39 -5.37 -5.64
C ILE A 10 -3.34 -5.26 -4.54
N PHE A 11 -2.57 -6.32 -4.33
CA PHE A 11 -1.43 -6.32 -3.41
C PHE A 11 -0.27 -5.56 -4.06
N LEU A 12 0.15 -4.47 -3.42
CA LEU A 12 1.31 -3.68 -3.81
C LEU A 12 2.57 -4.16 -3.08
N VAL A 13 2.46 -4.55 -1.81
CA VAL A 13 3.55 -5.11 -1.01
C VAL A 13 3.01 -6.29 -0.23
N ASP A 14 3.78 -7.39 -0.24
CA ASP A 14 3.56 -8.58 0.56
C ASP A 14 4.93 -9.22 0.84
N ASN A 15 4.97 -10.13 1.81
CA ASN A 15 6.15 -10.86 2.25
C ASN A 15 6.73 -11.77 1.15
N ALA A 16 5.95 -12.09 0.12
CA ALA A 16 6.36 -12.95 -0.99
C ALA A 16 5.77 -12.47 -2.33
N THR A 17 6.46 -12.80 -3.42
CA THR A 17 5.89 -12.76 -4.77
C THR A 17 5.93 -14.16 -5.37
N ASP A 18 4.80 -14.60 -5.93
CA ASP A 18 4.70 -15.89 -6.61
C ASP A 18 3.82 -15.75 -7.85
N SER A 19 4.45 -15.88 -9.02
CA SER A 19 3.77 -15.86 -10.31
C SER A 19 3.76 -17.21 -11.02
N LEU A 20 4.27 -18.26 -10.36
CA LEU A 20 4.46 -19.59 -10.95
C LEU A 20 3.46 -20.61 -10.40
N SER A 21 2.94 -20.39 -9.19
CA SER A 21 1.89 -21.24 -8.64
C SER A 21 0.58 -21.13 -9.41
N SER A 22 -0.19 -22.23 -9.40
CA SER A 22 -1.58 -22.21 -9.84
C SER A 22 -2.42 -21.34 -8.92
N SER A 23 -3.28 -20.50 -9.49
CA SER A 23 -4.19 -19.63 -8.72
C SER A 23 -5.65 -19.91 -9.10
N PRO A 24 -6.61 -19.68 -8.18
CA PRO A 24 -8.03 -19.68 -8.54
C PRO A 24 -8.34 -18.69 -9.66
N GLY A 25 -9.38 -18.92 -10.46
CA GLY A 25 -9.69 -18.08 -11.63
C GLY A 25 -10.05 -16.62 -11.34
N PHE A 26 -10.34 -16.28 -10.07
CA PHE A 26 -10.57 -14.90 -9.63
C PHE A 26 -9.29 -14.19 -9.15
N VAL A 27 -8.14 -14.88 -9.16
CA VAL A 27 -6.83 -14.33 -8.79
C VAL A 27 -6.01 -14.13 -10.05
N GLU A 28 -5.50 -12.93 -10.23
CA GLU A 28 -4.55 -12.61 -11.28
C GLU A 28 -3.14 -12.51 -10.70
N THR A 29 -2.18 -13.24 -11.28
CA THR A 29 -0.77 -13.14 -10.89
C THR A 29 -0.09 -11.92 -11.48
N GLU A 30 1.02 -11.50 -10.89
CA GLU A 30 1.85 -10.41 -11.42
C GLU A 30 2.23 -10.66 -12.89
N PHE A 31 2.66 -11.87 -13.25
CA PHE A 31 3.01 -12.18 -14.65
C PHE A 31 1.82 -12.08 -15.60
N ALA A 32 0.64 -12.56 -15.20
CA ALA A 32 -0.57 -12.45 -16.02
C ALA A 32 -0.93 -10.97 -16.26
N ARG A 33 -0.88 -10.17 -15.19
CA ARG A 33 -1.15 -8.73 -15.23
C ARG A 33 -0.15 -7.97 -16.10
N LEU A 34 1.15 -8.23 -15.94
CA LEU A 34 2.20 -7.61 -16.74
C LEU A 34 2.11 -7.99 -18.22
N ARG A 35 1.81 -9.26 -18.54
CA ARG A 35 1.58 -9.71 -19.93
C ARG A 35 0.38 -9.02 -20.56
N ARG A 36 -0.74 -8.90 -19.83
CA ARG A 36 -1.94 -8.18 -20.28
C ARG A 36 -1.65 -6.70 -20.55
N ARG A 37 -0.68 -6.12 -19.84
CA ARG A 37 -0.18 -4.75 -20.05
C ARG A 37 0.93 -4.67 -21.10
N GLY A 38 1.18 -5.73 -21.87
CA GLY A 38 2.09 -5.73 -23.01
C GLY A 38 3.57 -5.92 -22.67
N MET A 39 3.91 -6.50 -21.50
CA MET A 39 5.31 -6.80 -21.16
C MET A 39 5.90 -7.82 -22.16
N PRO A 40 6.89 -7.43 -23.00
CA PRO A 40 7.43 -8.31 -24.03
C PRO A 40 8.59 -9.18 -23.52
N TRP A 41 9.21 -8.80 -22.40
CA TRP A 41 10.38 -9.48 -21.83
C TRP A 41 10.20 -9.68 -20.33
N LEU A 42 10.56 -10.88 -19.86
CA LEU A 42 10.65 -11.16 -18.44
C LEU A 42 12.07 -10.82 -17.95
N SER A 43 12.17 -9.91 -16.99
CA SER A 43 13.43 -9.51 -16.37
C SER A 43 13.19 -9.13 -14.91
N GLY A 44 14.11 -9.45 -14.01
CA GLY A 44 14.04 -9.01 -12.61
C GLY A 44 13.96 -7.49 -12.44
N LYS A 45 14.33 -6.70 -13.46
CA LYS A 45 14.17 -5.23 -13.47
C LYS A 45 12.73 -4.76 -13.74
N CYS A 46 11.90 -5.65 -14.29
CA CYS A 46 10.51 -5.42 -14.67
C CYS A 46 9.51 -5.96 -13.64
N LEU A 47 9.98 -6.74 -12.66
CA LEU A 47 9.13 -7.38 -11.65
C LEU A 47 9.02 -6.57 -10.35
N CYS A 48 7.95 -6.83 -9.61
CA CYS A 48 7.75 -6.39 -8.23
C CYS A 48 8.78 -7.02 -7.28
N CYS A 49 8.96 -6.38 -6.13
CA CYS A 49 9.78 -6.89 -5.03
C CYS A 49 8.88 -7.25 -3.84
N ALA A 50 9.14 -8.38 -3.21
CA ALA A 50 8.59 -8.72 -1.90
C ALA A 50 9.35 -7.96 -0.81
N ALA A 51 8.65 -7.61 0.26
CA ALA A 51 9.25 -7.03 1.47
C ALA A 51 8.40 -7.38 2.69
N HIS A 52 9.03 -7.41 3.88
CA HIS A 52 8.28 -7.63 5.12
C HIS A 52 7.29 -6.48 5.33
N GLY A 53 6.00 -6.78 5.36
CA GLY A 53 4.94 -5.79 5.51
C GLY A 53 3.78 -6.00 4.54
N LEU A 54 2.85 -5.05 4.52
CA LEU A 54 1.66 -5.12 3.66
C LEU A 54 1.38 -3.77 3.01
N SER A 55 0.91 -3.80 1.78
CA SER A 55 0.19 -2.70 1.16
C SER A 55 -0.77 -3.24 0.11
N CYS A 56 -2.02 -2.78 0.11
CA CYS A 56 -2.96 -3.13 -0.93
C CYS A 56 -3.91 -1.99 -1.29
N LEU A 57 -4.31 -1.96 -2.56
CA LEU A 57 -5.41 -1.14 -3.03
C LEU A 57 -6.69 -1.95 -2.99
N ILE A 58 -7.69 -1.44 -2.29
CA ILE A 58 -9.02 -2.04 -2.19
C ILE A 58 -9.98 -1.16 -2.97
N THR A 59 -10.51 -1.68 -4.07
CA THR A 59 -11.49 -0.97 -4.90
C THR A 59 -12.85 -1.65 -4.79
N VAL A 60 -13.85 -0.93 -4.28
CA VAL A 60 -15.24 -1.39 -4.27
C VAL A 60 -16.04 -0.66 -5.33
N ARG A 61 -16.91 -1.41 -6.02
CA ARG A 61 -17.76 -0.86 -7.07
C ARG A 61 -19.23 -1.16 -6.79
N THR A 62 -20.05 -0.18 -7.13
CA THR A 62 -21.50 -0.26 -7.19
C THR A 62 -21.94 0.13 -8.60
N ALA A 63 -23.21 -0.09 -8.95
CA ALA A 63 -23.78 0.31 -10.24
C ALA A 63 -23.56 1.80 -10.61
N SER A 64 -23.34 2.68 -9.63
CA SER A 64 -23.23 4.13 -9.87
C SER A 64 -21.92 4.76 -9.39
N ALA A 65 -21.01 4.01 -8.76
CA ALA A 65 -19.83 4.57 -8.13
C ALA A 65 -18.72 3.55 -7.91
N SER A 66 -17.47 4.04 -7.92
CA SER A 66 -16.26 3.32 -7.51
C SER A 66 -15.56 4.08 -6.38
N ARG A 67 -14.95 3.36 -5.45
CA ARG A 67 -14.13 3.92 -4.36
C ARG A 67 -12.89 3.07 -4.15
N THR A 68 -11.74 3.71 -4.05
CA THR A 68 -10.45 3.06 -3.83
C THR A 68 -9.83 3.54 -2.53
N LEU A 69 -9.43 2.58 -1.69
CA LEU A 69 -8.70 2.78 -0.44
C LEU A 69 -7.29 2.21 -0.62
N LEU A 70 -6.27 2.97 -0.22
CA LEU A 70 -4.94 2.41 0.03
C LEU A 70 -4.86 1.96 1.49
N PHE A 71 -4.70 0.66 1.69
CA PHE A 71 -4.58 0.04 3.01
C PHE A 71 -3.14 -0.40 3.25
N ASP A 72 -2.49 0.25 4.21
CA ASP A 72 -1.04 0.17 4.48
C ASP A 72 -0.16 0.52 3.25
N THR A 73 1.13 0.75 3.49
CA THR A 73 2.08 1.20 2.44
C THR A 73 3.36 0.36 2.40
N GLY A 74 3.50 -0.61 3.29
CA GLY A 74 4.69 -1.43 3.38
C GLY A 74 5.86 -0.71 4.08
N PRO A 75 7.03 -1.37 4.15
CA PRO A 75 8.14 -0.91 4.97
C PRO A 75 8.93 0.24 4.35
N GLU A 76 8.96 0.35 3.02
CA GLU A 76 9.99 1.10 2.31
C GLU A 76 9.45 1.80 1.07
N GLU A 77 9.79 3.07 0.92
CA GLU A 77 9.31 3.94 -0.17
C GLU A 77 9.64 3.37 -1.55
N TRP A 78 10.86 2.85 -1.73
CA TRP A 78 11.31 2.33 -3.01
C TRP A 78 10.56 1.06 -3.44
N VAL A 79 10.16 0.21 -2.49
CA VAL A 79 9.39 -1.02 -2.77
C VAL A 79 7.99 -0.64 -3.22
N PHE A 80 7.34 0.24 -2.46
CA PHE A 80 6.01 0.74 -2.78
C PHE A 80 5.98 1.39 -4.16
N GLU A 81 6.86 2.37 -4.41
CA GLU A 81 6.91 3.10 -5.67
C GLU A 81 7.17 2.15 -6.84
N ARG A 82 8.17 1.27 -6.72
CA ARG A 82 8.49 0.29 -7.74
C ARG A 82 7.27 -0.55 -8.07
N ASN A 83 6.64 -1.14 -7.05
CA ASN A 83 5.54 -2.06 -7.26
C ASN A 83 4.31 -1.34 -7.82
N ALA A 84 3.97 -0.15 -7.31
CA ALA A 84 2.89 0.68 -7.84
C ALA A 84 3.11 1.02 -9.33
N VAL A 85 4.33 1.39 -9.73
CA VAL A 85 4.67 1.70 -11.13
C VAL A 85 4.66 0.46 -12.02
N ARG A 86 5.22 -0.68 -11.57
CA ARG A 86 5.23 -1.93 -12.34
C ARG A 86 3.84 -2.51 -12.52
N LEU A 87 3.05 -2.46 -11.45
CA LEU A 87 1.65 -2.76 -11.53
C LEU A 87 0.91 -1.66 -12.32
N GLY A 88 1.40 -0.43 -12.39
CA GLY A 88 0.72 0.66 -13.10
C GLY A 88 -0.72 0.80 -12.63
N VAL A 89 -0.86 0.81 -11.31
CA VAL A 89 -2.11 1.18 -10.65
C VAL A 89 -2.30 2.68 -10.81
N ASP A 90 -3.56 3.12 -10.91
CA ASP A 90 -3.89 4.53 -10.93
C ASP A 90 -4.06 5.04 -9.50
N LEU A 91 -3.03 5.71 -8.98
CA LEU A 91 -3.06 6.29 -7.64
C LEU A 91 -3.93 7.55 -7.55
N GLY A 92 -4.31 8.16 -8.69
CA GLY A 92 -5.20 9.33 -8.71
C GLY A 92 -6.63 9.00 -8.25
N GLU A 93 -7.02 7.72 -8.35
CA GLU A 93 -8.32 7.20 -7.90
C GLU A 93 -8.38 6.90 -6.40
N VAL A 94 -7.24 6.95 -5.69
CA VAL A 94 -7.18 6.72 -4.24
C VAL A 94 -7.90 7.86 -3.52
N GLY A 95 -9.04 7.53 -2.92
CA GLY A 95 -9.88 8.49 -2.20
C GLY A 95 -9.56 8.59 -0.71
N ALA A 96 -8.84 7.61 -0.17
CA ALA A 96 -8.41 7.58 1.22
C ALA A 96 -7.22 6.65 1.43
N VAL A 97 -6.47 6.87 2.50
CA VAL A 97 -5.45 5.98 3.05
C VAL A 97 -5.90 5.52 4.43
N MET A 98 -5.61 4.28 4.80
CA MET A 98 -5.82 3.76 6.16
C MET A 98 -4.59 2.96 6.59
N LEU A 99 -4.11 3.24 7.80
CA LEU A 99 -3.10 2.43 8.45
C LEU A 99 -3.78 1.40 9.35
N SER A 100 -3.35 0.14 9.27
CA SER A 100 -3.90 -0.96 10.05
C SER A 100 -3.48 -0.89 11.53
N HIS A 101 -2.20 -0.60 11.78
CA HIS A 101 -1.61 -0.44 13.10
C HIS A 101 -0.25 0.27 13.04
N GLY A 102 0.24 0.73 14.21
CA GLY A 102 1.46 1.55 14.31
C GLY A 102 2.77 0.77 14.26
N HIS A 103 3.02 0.01 13.19
CA HIS A 103 4.34 -0.56 12.88
C HIS A 103 4.92 0.02 11.58
N TRP A 104 6.25 0.16 11.55
CA TRP A 104 7.00 0.74 10.43
C TRP A 104 6.85 -0.08 9.13
N ASP A 105 6.68 -1.39 9.22
CA ASP A 105 6.53 -2.28 8.06
C ASP A 105 5.17 -2.12 7.35
N HIS A 106 4.25 -1.35 7.94
CA HIS A 106 2.96 -0.98 7.35
C HIS A 106 2.87 0.51 7.01
N ALA A 107 3.66 1.36 7.65
CA ALA A 107 3.58 2.81 7.53
C ALA A 107 4.78 3.45 6.82
N GLY A 108 5.87 2.71 6.64
CA GLY A 108 7.17 3.25 6.24
C GLY A 108 7.13 4.00 4.91
N ALA A 109 6.35 3.51 3.95
CA ALA A 109 6.22 4.17 2.65
C ALA A 109 5.09 5.21 2.56
N MET A 110 4.40 5.55 3.66
CA MET A 110 3.29 6.51 3.63
C MET A 110 3.66 7.87 3.02
N PRO A 111 4.82 8.49 3.33
CA PRO A 111 5.18 9.79 2.76
C PRO A 111 5.27 9.73 1.24
N ARG A 112 5.99 8.74 0.69
CA ARG A 112 6.07 8.52 -0.76
C ARG A 112 4.72 8.20 -1.40
N ALA A 113 3.92 7.34 -0.78
CA ALA A 113 2.60 6.97 -1.29
C ALA A 113 1.69 8.21 -1.42
N LEU A 114 1.64 9.05 -0.38
CA LEU A 114 0.86 10.29 -0.37
C LEU A 114 1.34 11.29 -1.42
N GLN A 115 2.66 11.44 -1.60
CA GLN A 115 3.21 12.28 -2.67
C GLN A 115 2.79 11.78 -4.06
N MET A 116 2.87 10.47 -4.31
CA MET A 116 2.46 9.89 -5.59
C MET A 116 0.95 10.05 -5.84
N ILE A 117 0.12 9.88 -4.81
CA ILE A 117 -1.33 10.09 -4.90
C ILE A 117 -1.64 11.56 -5.19
N THR A 118 -1.05 12.49 -4.43
CA THR A 118 -1.31 13.92 -4.61
C THR A 118 -0.82 14.42 -5.96
N MET A 119 0.33 13.95 -6.44
CA MET A 119 0.78 14.24 -7.81
C MET A 119 -0.22 13.76 -8.86
N ALA A 120 -0.81 12.58 -8.68
CA ALA A 120 -1.77 12.00 -9.62
C ALA A 120 -3.18 12.62 -9.53
N ASN A 121 -3.59 13.09 -8.34
CA ASN A 121 -4.96 13.54 -8.08
C ASN A 121 -5.16 15.06 -8.22
N GLY A 122 -4.12 15.81 -8.63
CA GLY A 122 -4.15 17.27 -8.78
C GLY A 122 -3.82 18.06 -7.50
N GLY A 123 -3.09 17.47 -6.57
CA GLY A 123 -2.64 18.11 -5.32
C GLY A 123 -3.70 18.17 -4.22
N ARG A 124 -4.78 17.38 -4.34
CA ARG A 124 -5.85 17.33 -3.34
C ARG A 124 -5.38 16.56 -2.10
N PRO A 125 -5.55 17.11 -0.88
CA PRO A 125 -5.28 16.38 0.35
C PRO A 125 -6.06 15.05 0.40
N VAL A 126 -5.43 14.02 0.96
CA VAL A 126 -5.97 12.66 1.00
C VAL A 126 -6.38 12.32 2.43
N PRO A 127 -7.67 12.05 2.70
CA PRO A 127 -8.12 11.54 3.99
C PRO A 127 -7.31 10.32 4.41
N THR A 128 -6.63 10.43 5.54
CA THR A 128 -5.67 9.43 6.03
C THR A 128 -6.07 9.02 7.45
N TYR A 129 -6.73 7.87 7.56
CA TYR A 129 -7.31 7.39 8.81
C TYR A 129 -6.28 6.66 9.66
N MET A 130 -6.01 7.18 10.86
CA MET A 130 -5.02 6.64 11.79
C MET A 130 -5.50 6.78 13.23
N HIS A 131 -5.41 5.70 14.02
CA HIS A 131 -5.66 5.80 15.46
C HIS A 131 -4.51 6.60 16.13
N PRO A 132 -4.79 7.49 17.11
CA PRO A 132 -3.74 8.28 17.77
C PRO A 132 -2.59 7.44 18.36
N ASP A 133 -2.89 6.24 18.88
CA ASP A 133 -1.87 5.33 19.41
C ASP A 133 -0.98 4.67 18.35
N MET A 134 -1.20 4.91 17.06
CA MET A 134 -0.30 4.45 16.00
C MET A 134 1.08 5.13 16.07
N PHE A 135 1.16 6.33 16.65
CA PHE A 135 2.42 7.07 16.83
C PHE A 135 3.21 6.66 18.08
N ALA A 136 2.69 5.74 18.89
CA ALA A 136 3.37 5.28 20.09
C ALA A 136 4.64 4.49 19.77
N LEU A 137 5.73 4.72 20.52
CA LEU A 137 6.93 3.92 20.42
C LEU A 137 6.64 2.45 20.78
N ARG A 138 7.06 1.54 19.91
CA ARG A 138 6.92 0.09 20.12
C ARG A 138 8.29 -0.56 20.21
N ALA A 139 8.35 -1.71 20.87
CA ALA A 139 9.56 -2.47 21.04
C ALA A 139 9.26 -3.96 21.09
N THR A 140 10.19 -4.78 20.60
CA THR A 140 10.18 -6.22 20.87
C THR A 140 10.90 -6.48 22.18
N LYS A 141 10.41 -7.44 22.98
CA LYS A 141 11.07 -7.86 24.20
C LYS A 141 11.89 -9.11 23.93
N SER A 142 13.21 -9.02 24.13
CA SER A 142 14.14 -10.14 23.99
C SER A 142 14.07 -11.09 25.19
N ALA A 143 14.59 -12.30 25.03
CA ALA A 143 14.57 -13.33 26.09
C ALA A 143 15.37 -12.92 27.34
N ASP A 144 16.36 -12.04 27.19
CA ASP A 144 17.15 -11.41 28.27
C ASP A 144 16.39 -10.27 28.98
N GLY A 145 15.14 -10.02 28.60
CA GLY A 145 14.30 -8.96 29.16
C GLY A 145 14.55 -7.57 28.55
N GLN A 146 15.52 -7.42 27.64
CA GLN A 146 15.80 -6.13 26.99
C GLN A 146 14.71 -5.78 25.98
N PHE A 147 14.34 -4.50 25.94
CA PHE A 147 13.46 -3.94 24.92
C PHE A 147 14.29 -3.43 23.74
N ARG A 148 13.93 -3.86 22.53
CA ARG A 148 14.51 -3.39 21.28
C ARG A 148 13.49 -2.50 20.59
N PRO A 149 13.66 -1.17 20.61
CA PRO A 149 12.71 -0.26 19.99
C PRO A 149 12.64 -0.54 18.49
N MET A 150 11.44 -0.37 17.96
CA MET A 150 11.16 -0.40 16.53
C MET A 150 11.07 1.03 16.02
N GLU A 151 11.29 1.21 14.72
CA GLU A 151 11.14 2.49 14.07
C GLU A 151 9.73 3.07 14.28
N LEU A 152 9.66 4.37 14.50
CA LEU A 152 8.40 5.10 14.62
C LEU A 152 7.73 5.20 13.26
N VAL A 153 6.40 5.15 13.22
CA VAL A 153 5.67 5.54 12.01
C VAL A 153 5.93 7.03 11.70
N PRO A 154 5.81 7.46 10.43
CA PRO A 154 5.98 8.86 10.07
C PRO A 154 5.07 9.77 10.91
N SER A 155 5.60 10.91 11.36
CA SER A 155 4.84 11.82 12.21
C SER A 155 3.71 12.51 11.45
N VAL A 156 2.74 13.08 12.17
CA VAL A 156 1.62 13.84 11.58
C VAL A 156 2.14 14.98 10.69
N GLU A 157 3.24 15.64 11.05
CA GLU A 157 3.85 16.71 10.26
C GLU A 157 4.42 16.18 8.94
N VAL A 158 5.09 15.02 8.96
CA VAL A 158 5.63 14.38 7.75
C VAL A 158 4.48 13.95 6.83
N LEU A 159 3.45 13.34 7.39
CA LEU A 159 2.28 12.87 6.64
C LEU A 159 1.50 14.05 6.02
N SER A 160 1.18 15.06 6.82
CA SER A 160 0.49 16.26 6.35
C SER A 160 1.31 17.00 5.29
N GLY A 161 2.63 17.12 5.50
CA GLY A 161 3.56 17.70 4.53
C GLY A 161 3.68 16.90 3.22
N SER A 162 3.30 15.62 3.24
CA SER A 162 3.27 14.73 2.06
C SER A 162 1.91 14.68 1.38
N GLY A 163 0.89 15.38 1.91
CA GLY A 163 -0.44 15.47 1.32
C GLY A 163 -1.54 14.71 2.07
N ALA A 164 -1.29 14.20 3.28
CA ALA A 164 -2.34 13.65 4.12
C ALA A 164 -3.24 14.75 4.72
N ASP A 165 -4.51 14.41 4.87
CA ASP A 165 -5.40 14.99 5.87
C ASP A 165 -5.60 13.91 6.95
N VAL A 166 -4.84 14.01 8.05
CA VAL A 166 -4.79 12.97 9.09
C VAL A 166 -6.04 13.04 9.97
N ILE A 167 -6.77 11.92 10.07
CA ILE A 167 -8.05 11.77 10.79
C ILE A 167 -7.93 10.70 11.88
#